data_AF-T0QB32-F1
#
_entry.id   AF-T0QB32-F1
#
_cell.length_a   1.000
_cell.length_b   1.000
_cell.length_c   1.000
_cell.angle_alpha   90.00
_cell.angle_beta   90.00
_cell.angle_gamma   90.00
#
_symmetry.space_group_name_H-M   'P 1'
#
loop_
_entity.id
_entity.type
_entity.pdbx_description
1 polymer ?
#
loop_
_entity_poly.entity_id
_entity_poly.type
_entity_poly.pdbx_seq_one_letter_code
_entity_poly.pdbx_strand_id
1 'polypeptide(L)'
;MLARFVRATTKATTKATTKATTKATTKATAKPTRAFGSYSVRVVQPRDVTFYQAQVDAPLHARLVMTTAWSLIGLGSVAAAYQFLTNLHTVPISGRTQVVVFSNEEIIAMGTEHAEEAIKGVTIIQDGPRYRMVKDVAVRLVVVAEKIFQTNYDWKVFLVDDPNVNACCYSGGIIFVYTGLLNAIDKFVEDGHCKNKYNALATVVGHEIGHAVAKHTPETLSFLPLLILVALFGLDNKFIPTLFEYALQLPFSRMHESEADHIGLMLMAAACYDPTEAASVWRGMKALKGENGDGPEFMSTHPADERREQNLRDWVDQAVEYQKTASWCSDMQDRVSEIIFQRVRQRRATVNTTHAAEMKAILDKMQTEQQQ
;
A
#
# COMPACT_ATOMS: atom_id res chain seq x y z
N MET A 1 27.15 -10.89 -13.48
CA MET A 1 26.43 -11.69 -14.50
C MET A 1 25.55 -10.89 -15.46
N LEU A 2 25.40 -9.56 -15.32
CA LEU A 2 24.60 -8.73 -16.25
C LEU A 2 25.33 -8.22 -17.52
N ALA A 3 26.66 -8.31 -17.62
CA ALA A 3 27.40 -7.75 -18.77
C ALA A 3 27.48 -8.68 -20.00
N ARG A 4 27.00 -9.92 -19.91
CA ARG A 4 27.08 -10.92 -21.01
C ARG A 4 25.84 -10.98 -21.90
N PHE A 5 24.71 -10.40 -21.48
CA PHE A 5 23.45 -10.51 -22.23
C PHE A 5 23.28 -9.44 -23.32
N VAL A 6 23.93 -8.27 -23.18
CA VAL A 6 23.79 -7.15 -24.13
C VAL A 6 24.62 -7.33 -25.42
N ARG A 7 25.57 -8.28 -25.46
CA ARG A 7 26.44 -8.52 -26.62
C ARG A 7 25.91 -9.55 -27.63
N ALA A 8 24.83 -10.27 -27.30
CA ALA A 8 24.29 -11.33 -28.16
C ALA A 8 23.23 -10.83 -29.16
N THR A 9 22.61 -9.68 -28.91
CA THR A 9 21.47 -9.19 -29.71
C THR A 9 21.86 -8.19 -30.82
N THR A 10 23.12 -7.74 -30.88
CA THR A 10 23.61 -6.81 -31.93
C THR A 10 24.29 -7.50 -33.12
N LYS A 11 24.32 -8.84 -33.18
CA LYS A 11 24.98 -9.60 -34.27
C LYS A 11 24.04 -10.31 -35.25
N ALA A 12 22.72 -10.19 -35.09
CA ALA A 12 21.75 -10.93 -35.91
C ALA A 12 21.02 -10.10 -36.98
N THR A 13 21.30 -8.81 -37.11
CA THR A 13 20.67 -7.92 -38.10
C THR A 13 21.71 -7.24 -38.96
N THR A 14 22.36 -7.99 -39.85
CA THR A 14 23.07 -7.49 -41.05
C THR A 14 23.64 -8.66 -41.85
N LYS A 15 22.79 -9.50 -42.46
CA LYS A 15 23.23 -10.38 -43.56
C LYS A 15 22.04 -11.03 -44.29
N ALA A 16 21.38 -10.28 -45.17
CA ALA A 16 20.68 -10.85 -46.31
C ALA A 16 20.23 -9.74 -47.26
N THR A 17 21.10 -9.31 -48.19
CA THR A 17 20.77 -9.01 -49.60
C THR A 17 21.96 -8.33 -50.28
N THR A 18 22.77 -9.13 -50.96
CA THR A 18 23.58 -8.69 -52.11
C THR A 18 23.92 -9.93 -52.92
N LYS A 19 23.13 -10.21 -53.97
CA LYS A 19 23.55 -11.10 -55.05
C LYS A 19 23.48 -10.29 -56.34
N ALA A 20 24.59 -9.60 -56.61
CA ALA A 20 24.87 -8.92 -57.85
C ALA A 20 25.40 -9.92 -58.88
N THR A 21 24.69 -10.02 -59.99
CA THR A 21 25.21 -9.91 -61.36
C THR A 21 26.61 -10.47 -61.66
N THR A 22 26.66 -11.59 -62.38
CA THR A 22 27.78 -11.93 -63.26
C THR A 22 27.28 -12.12 -64.70
N LYS A 23 27.75 -11.22 -65.55
CA LYS A 23 27.65 -11.23 -67.02
C LYS A 23 28.27 -12.51 -67.59
N ALA A 24 27.59 -13.13 -68.54
CA ALA A 24 28.20 -14.00 -69.54
C ALA A 24 27.98 -13.40 -70.93
N THR A 25 29.06 -13.34 -71.69
CA THR A 25 29.24 -12.57 -72.93
C THR A 25 28.79 -13.38 -74.15
N THR A 26 27.97 -12.74 -74.99
CA THR A 26 27.86 -12.82 -76.47
C THR A 26 28.30 -14.09 -77.23
N LYS A 27 27.36 -14.62 -78.04
CA LYS A 27 27.62 -14.85 -79.48
C LYS A 27 26.31 -14.71 -80.28
N ALA A 28 26.37 -13.89 -81.32
CA ALA A 28 25.26 -13.59 -82.22
C ALA A 28 25.33 -14.48 -83.47
N THR A 29 24.17 -14.89 -83.98
CA THR A 29 23.93 -15.19 -85.39
C THR A 29 22.46 -14.89 -85.71
N ALA A 30 22.24 -14.06 -86.72
CA ALA A 30 20.94 -13.52 -87.12
C ALA A 30 20.30 -14.32 -88.28
N LYS A 31 18.96 -14.33 -88.36
CA LYS A 31 18.15 -13.98 -89.56
C LYS A 31 16.65 -13.91 -89.22
N PRO A 32 15.81 -13.23 -90.03
CA PRO A 32 14.76 -12.34 -89.52
C PRO A 32 13.34 -12.86 -89.79
N THR A 33 12.37 -12.42 -89.00
CA THR A 33 10.97 -12.35 -89.42
C THR A 33 10.28 -11.17 -88.73
N ARG A 34 9.58 -10.37 -89.55
CA ARG A 34 8.80 -9.20 -89.16
C ARG A 34 7.58 -9.61 -88.33
N ALA A 35 7.25 -8.86 -87.29
CA ALA A 35 5.86 -8.64 -86.88
C ALA A 35 5.76 -7.30 -86.14
N PHE A 36 4.87 -6.44 -86.66
CA PHE A 36 4.49 -5.15 -86.11
C PHE A 36 3.72 -5.33 -84.79
N GLY A 37 4.00 -4.46 -83.82
CA GLY A 37 3.05 -4.01 -82.79
C GLY A 37 2.42 -5.07 -81.90
N SER A 38 2.99 -5.27 -80.71
CA SER A 38 2.16 -5.53 -79.53
C SER A 38 2.68 -4.68 -78.37
N TYR A 39 1.86 -3.74 -77.93
CA TYR A 39 2.11 -3.05 -76.67
C TYR A 39 2.01 -4.11 -75.57
N SER A 40 3.12 -4.42 -74.90
CA SER A 40 3.03 -5.15 -73.63
C SER A 40 2.67 -4.15 -72.55
N VAL A 41 1.38 -4.05 -72.23
CA VAL A 41 0.96 -3.44 -70.98
C VAL A 41 1.51 -4.35 -69.89
N ARG A 42 2.62 -3.94 -69.26
CA ARG A 42 3.05 -4.53 -68.00
C ARG A 42 2.01 -4.12 -66.97
N VAL A 43 1.00 -4.96 -66.75
CA VAL A 43 0.15 -4.83 -65.57
C VAL A 43 1.07 -5.08 -64.39
N VAL A 44 1.59 -4.00 -63.81
CA VAL A 44 2.20 -4.04 -62.48
C VAL A 44 1.08 -4.51 -61.58
N GLN A 45 1.18 -5.75 -61.08
CA GLN A 45 0.23 -6.23 -60.09
C GLN A 45 0.13 -5.17 -58.99
N PRO A 46 -1.07 -4.80 -58.54
CA PRO A 46 -1.22 -3.81 -57.49
C PRO A 46 -0.46 -4.33 -56.28
N ARG A 47 0.71 -3.73 -56.03
CA ARG A 47 1.46 -3.85 -54.78
C ARG A 47 0.71 -2.99 -53.78
N ASP A 48 -0.45 -3.46 -53.37
CA ASP A 48 -1.22 -2.99 -52.23
C ASP A 48 -2.23 -4.10 -51.91
N VAL A 49 -1.69 -5.27 -51.55
CA VAL A 49 -2.48 -6.32 -50.91
C VAL A 49 -2.74 -5.83 -49.49
N THR A 50 -3.73 -4.96 -49.38
CA THR A 50 -4.39 -4.60 -48.13
C THR A 50 -4.60 -5.86 -47.29
N PHE A 51 -4.41 -5.75 -45.98
CA PHE A 51 -4.48 -6.82 -44.97
C PHE A 51 -5.59 -7.86 -45.21
N TYR A 52 -6.71 -7.43 -45.80
CA TYR A 52 -7.85 -8.23 -46.20
C TYR A 52 -7.55 -9.36 -47.19
N GLN A 53 -6.68 -9.15 -48.18
CA GLN A 53 -6.54 -10.07 -49.30
C GLN A 53 -5.55 -11.21 -48.99
N ALA A 54 -4.59 -10.99 -48.07
CA ALA A 54 -3.80 -12.06 -47.45
C ALA A 54 -4.65 -13.04 -46.61
N GLN A 55 -5.80 -12.58 -46.11
CA GLN A 55 -6.73 -13.39 -45.32
C GLN A 55 -7.61 -14.29 -46.19
N VAL A 56 -7.67 -14.05 -47.51
CA VAL A 56 -8.49 -14.82 -48.46
C VAL A 56 -7.78 -16.08 -48.96
N ASP A 57 -6.47 -15.98 -49.17
CA ASP A 57 -5.63 -17.06 -49.73
C ASP A 57 -4.99 -17.96 -48.65
N ALA A 58 -5.18 -17.65 -47.37
CA ALA A 58 -4.67 -18.47 -46.28
C ALA A 58 -5.38 -19.84 -46.25
N PRO A 59 -4.65 -20.95 -45.99
CA PRO A 59 -5.27 -22.27 -45.90
C PRO A 59 -6.31 -22.31 -44.76
N LEU A 60 -7.35 -23.14 -44.90
CA LEU A 60 -8.50 -23.18 -44.00
C LEU A 60 -8.12 -23.22 -42.50
N HIS A 61 -7.08 -24.00 -42.16
CA HIS A 61 -6.56 -24.08 -40.79
C HIS A 61 -6.00 -22.75 -40.27
N ALA A 62 -5.31 -21.97 -41.10
CA ALA A 62 -4.77 -20.66 -40.72
C ALA A 62 -5.90 -19.64 -40.52
N ARG A 63 -6.95 -19.69 -41.35
CA ARG A 63 -8.14 -18.84 -41.18
C ARG A 63 -8.87 -19.19 -39.89
N LEU A 64 -9.11 -20.48 -39.62
CA LEU A 64 -9.70 -20.97 -38.38
C LEU A 64 -8.91 -20.51 -37.15
N VAL A 65 -7.59 -20.76 -37.12
CA VAL A 65 -6.70 -20.36 -36.02
C VAL A 65 -6.73 -18.85 -35.79
N MET A 66 -6.69 -18.04 -36.85
CA MET A 66 -6.76 -16.59 -36.70
C MET A 66 -8.13 -16.12 -36.21
N THR A 67 -9.23 -16.67 -36.73
CA THR A 67 -10.58 -16.32 -36.27
C THR A 67 -10.84 -16.73 -34.83
N THR A 68 -10.36 -17.90 -34.41
CA THR A 68 -10.47 -18.34 -33.02
C THR A 68 -9.59 -17.49 -32.11
N ALA A 69 -8.37 -17.16 -32.52
CA ALA A 69 -7.50 -16.25 -31.78
C ALA A 69 -8.14 -14.86 -31.58
N TRP A 70 -8.66 -14.23 -32.64
CA TRP A 70 -9.36 -12.94 -32.53
C TRP A 70 -10.63 -13.02 -31.69
N SER A 71 -11.38 -14.12 -31.79
CA SER A 71 -12.58 -14.34 -30.97
C SER A 71 -12.22 -14.49 -29.49
N LEU A 72 -11.14 -15.20 -29.17
CA LEU A 72 -10.62 -15.33 -27.80
C LEU A 72 -10.09 -14.01 -27.25
N ILE A 73 -9.38 -13.21 -28.08
CA ILE A 73 -8.95 -11.86 -27.70
C ILE A 73 -10.16 -10.97 -27.43
N GLY A 74 -11.17 -11.00 -28.29
CA GLY A 74 -12.41 -10.24 -28.12
C GLY A 74 -13.13 -10.63 -26.83
N LEU A 75 -13.32 -11.92 -26.59
CA LEU A 75 -13.96 -12.44 -25.38
C LEU A 75 -13.14 -12.10 -24.12
N GLY A 76 -11.83 -12.27 -24.15
CA GLY A 76 -10.93 -11.90 -23.05
C GLY A 76 -10.95 -10.41 -22.75
N SER A 77 -11.01 -9.56 -23.79
CA SER A 77 -11.10 -8.10 -23.62
C SER A 77 -12.44 -7.68 -23.00
N VAL A 78 -13.55 -8.31 -23.42
CA VAL A 78 -14.87 -8.06 -22.83
C VAL A 78 -14.92 -8.54 -21.38
N ALA A 79 -14.37 -9.71 -21.08
CA ALA A 79 -14.31 -10.24 -19.71
C ALA A 79 -13.44 -9.35 -18.81
N ALA A 80 -12.27 -8.89 -19.29
CA ALA A 80 -11.40 -7.98 -18.56
C ALA A 80 -12.07 -6.61 -18.33
N ALA A 81 -12.74 -6.06 -19.35
CA ALA A 81 -13.49 -4.82 -19.21
C ALA A 81 -14.67 -4.97 -18.24
N TYR A 82 -15.39 -6.09 -18.30
CA TYR A 82 -16.45 -6.41 -17.34
C TYR A 82 -15.89 -6.47 -15.92
N GLN A 83 -14.82 -7.23 -15.68
CA GLN A 83 -14.17 -7.32 -14.37
C GLN A 83 -13.70 -5.94 -13.89
N PHE A 84 -13.07 -5.14 -14.76
CA PHE A 84 -12.61 -3.80 -14.42
C PHE A 84 -13.77 -2.91 -13.96
N LEU A 85 -14.88 -2.89 -14.71
CA LEU A 85 -16.02 -2.02 -14.44
C LEU A 85 -16.82 -2.45 -13.21
N THR A 86 -16.93 -3.76 -12.93
CA THR A 86 -17.70 -4.27 -11.78
C THR A 86 -16.93 -4.24 -10.46
N ASN A 87 -15.61 -4.04 -10.51
CA ASN A 87 -14.72 -4.01 -9.33
C ASN A 87 -14.16 -2.61 -9.04
N LEU A 88 -14.84 -1.56 -9.54
CA LEU A 88 -14.55 -0.19 -9.17
C LEU A 88 -15.12 0.09 -7.78
N HIS A 89 -14.25 0.57 -6.89
CA HIS A 89 -14.62 0.95 -5.53
C HIS A 89 -14.11 2.35 -5.23
N THR A 90 -14.89 3.13 -4.49
CA THR A 90 -14.43 4.42 -3.96
C THR A 90 -13.89 4.21 -2.55
N VAL A 91 -12.66 4.66 -2.31
CA VAL A 91 -12.01 4.59 -1.01
C VAL A 91 -12.63 5.67 -0.10
N PRO A 92 -13.21 5.29 1.06
CA PRO A 92 -13.67 6.27 2.05
C PRO A 92 -12.54 7.21 2.47
N ILE A 93 -12.89 8.44 2.89
CA ILE A 93 -11.96 9.52 3.25
C ILE A 93 -11.25 10.16 2.04
N SER A 94 -10.53 9.39 1.23
CA SER A 94 -9.78 9.95 0.10
C SER A 94 -10.67 10.27 -1.11
N GLY A 95 -11.78 9.54 -1.27
CA GLY A 95 -12.68 9.65 -2.43
C GLY A 95 -12.08 9.12 -3.73
N ARG A 96 -10.89 8.48 -3.67
CA ARG A 96 -10.24 7.92 -4.86
C ARG A 96 -11.02 6.71 -5.35
N THR A 97 -11.17 6.60 -6.67
CA THR A 97 -11.69 5.39 -7.29
C THR A 97 -10.54 4.45 -7.59
N GLN A 98 -10.68 3.20 -7.16
CA GLN A 98 -9.71 2.13 -7.32
C GLN A 98 -10.34 0.88 -7.92
N VAL A 99 -9.50 -0.03 -8.39
CA VAL A 99 -9.92 -1.34 -8.90
C VAL A 99 -9.32 -2.43 -8.04
N VAL A 100 -10.17 -3.24 -7.42
CA VAL A 100 -9.75 -4.40 -6.63
C VAL A 100 -10.52 -5.61 -7.10
N VAL A 101 -9.87 -6.50 -7.86
CA VAL A 101 -10.54 -7.63 -8.52
C VAL A 101 -10.77 -8.84 -7.60
N PHE A 102 -10.29 -8.78 -6.38
CA PHE A 102 -10.39 -9.84 -5.38
C PHE A 102 -11.60 -9.61 -4.47
N SER A 103 -12.30 -10.70 -4.15
CA SER A 103 -13.32 -10.72 -3.10
C SER A 103 -12.73 -10.39 -1.72
N ASN A 104 -13.58 -10.01 -0.77
CA ASN A 104 -13.11 -9.68 0.58
C ASN A 104 -12.50 -10.91 1.27
N GLU A 105 -13.05 -12.09 1.02
CA GLU A 105 -12.58 -13.37 1.54
C GLU A 105 -11.19 -13.72 1.01
N GLU A 106 -10.94 -13.52 -0.30
CA GLU A 106 -9.62 -13.72 -0.90
C GLU A 106 -8.59 -12.73 -0.33
N ILE A 107 -8.97 -11.47 -0.13
CA ILE A 107 -8.12 -10.44 0.47
C ILE A 107 -7.71 -10.83 1.90
N ILE A 108 -8.66 -11.30 2.70
CA ILE A 108 -8.40 -11.78 4.07
C ILE A 108 -7.50 -13.02 4.05
N ALA A 109 -7.77 -13.98 3.17
CA ALA A 109 -6.97 -15.20 3.05
C ALA A 109 -5.51 -14.91 2.67
N MET A 110 -5.28 -14.08 1.64
CA MET A 110 -3.94 -13.68 1.22
C MET A 110 -3.17 -12.97 2.34
N GLY A 111 -3.82 -12.04 3.05
CA GLY A 111 -3.16 -11.33 4.13
C GLY A 111 -2.90 -12.19 5.37
N THR A 112 -3.76 -13.17 5.64
CA THR A 112 -3.54 -14.18 6.69
C THR A 112 -2.33 -15.06 6.37
N GLU A 113 -2.24 -15.58 5.15
CA GLU A 113 -1.10 -16.38 4.69
C GLU A 113 0.22 -15.60 4.81
N HIS A 114 0.21 -14.34 4.40
CA HIS A 114 1.40 -13.48 4.50
C HIS A 114 1.78 -13.19 5.96
N ALA A 115 0.79 -12.93 6.82
CA ALA A 115 1.04 -12.73 8.25
C ALA A 115 1.59 -13.99 8.94
N GLU A 116 1.12 -15.18 8.55
CA GLU A 116 1.66 -16.44 9.04
C GLU A 116 3.12 -16.63 8.64
N GLU A 117 3.50 -16.27 7.41
CA GLU A 117 4.90 -16.27 6.99
C GLU A 117 5.73 -15.27 7.80
N ALA A 118 5.22 -14.05 8.01
CA ALA A 118 5.91 -13.01 8.77
C ALA A 118 6.17 -13.38 10.25
N ILE A 119 5.33 -14.24 10.85
CA ILE A 119 5.51 -14.71 12.23
C ILE A 119 6.55 -15.85 12.33
N LYS A 120 6.89 -16.54 11.24
CA LYS A 120 7.79 -17.70 11.31
C LYS A 120 9.17 -17.31 11.84
N GLY A 121 9.53 -17.88 12.98
CA GLY A 121 10.84 -17.67 13.61
C GLY A 121 10.97 -16.37 14.40
N VAL A 122 9.88 -15.62 14.58
CA VAL A 122 9.86 -14.34 15.28
C VAL A 122 9.36 -14.50 16.71
N THR A 123 9.95 -13.76 17.66
CA THR A 123 9.50 -13.73 19.06
C THR A 123 8.42 -12.67 19.25
N ILE A 124 7.26 -13.07 19.81
CA ILE A 124 6.13 -12.16 20.08
C ILE A 124 6.08 -11.83 21.57
N ILE A 125 6.05 -10.54 21.88
CA ILE A 125 5.82 -10.01 23.22
C ILE A 125 4.31 -9.92 23.46
N GLN A 126 3.82 -10.54 24.52
CA GLN A 126 2.38 -10.64 24.83
C GLN A 126 1.97 -9.84 26.08
N ASP A 127 2.91 -9.26 26.81
CA ASP A 127 2.64 -8.51 28.03
C ASP A 127 3.56 -7.30 28.25
N GLY A 128 3.33 -6.58 29.34
CA GLY A 128 4.14 -5.44 29.75
C GLY A 128 3.63 -4.06 29.28
N PRO A 129 4.30 -2.98 29.69
CA PRO A 129 3.88 -1.61 29.40
C PRO A 129 3.87 -1.27 27.90
N ARG A 130 4.89 -1.74 27.15
CA ARG A 130 5.01 -1.51 25.71
C ARG A 130 3.93 -2.23 24.91
N TYR A 131 3.67 -3.50 25.20
CA TYR A 131 2.57 -4.24 24.58
C TYR A 131 1.20 -3.57 24.84
N ARG A 132 0.94 -3.14 26.08
CA ARG A 132 -0.31 -2.42 26.40
C ARG A 132 -0.46 -1.13 25.62
N MET A 133 0.59 -0.32 25.51
CA MET A 133 0.57 0.90 24.70
C MET A 133 0.22 0.61 23.24
N VAL A 134 0.85 -0.41 22.64
CA VAL A 134 0.58 -0.83 21.25
C VAL A 134 -0.87 -1.28 21.09
N LYS A 135 -1.35 -2.13 21.99
CA LYS A 135 -2.72 -2.63 21.99
C LYS A 135 -3.74 -1.49 22.13
N ASP A 136 -3.51 -0.57 23.06
CA ASP A 136 -4.42 0.55 23.31
C ASP A 136 -4.53 1.48 22.10
N VAL A 137 -3.40 1.78 21.43
CA VAL A 137 -3.38 2.59 20.21
C VAL A 137 -4.09 1.87 19.06
N ALA A 138 -3.71 0.62 18.79
CA ALA A 138 -4.28 -0.14 17.69
C ALA A 138 -5.78 -0.35 17.84
N VAL A 139 -6.27 -0.72 19.04
CA VAL A 139 -7.71 -0.93 19.28
C VAL A 139 -8.52 0.34 19.01
N ARG A 140 -8.04 1.51 19.44
CA ARG A 140 -8.74 2.79 19.19
C ARG A 140 -8.81 3.10 17.70
N LEU A 141 -7.72 2.91 16.97
CA LEU A 141 -7.68 3.13 15.52
C LEU A 141 -8.56 2.12 14.77
N VAL A 142 -8.55 0.86 15.15
CA VAL A 142 -9.37 -0.21 14.55
C VAL A 142 -10.85 0.07 14.69
N VAL A 143 -11.31 0.50 15.87
CA VAL A 143 -12.73 0.81 16.10
C VAL A 143 -13.23 1.91 15.16
N VAL A 144 -12.44 2.97 14.96
CA VAL A 144 -12.82 4.05 14.03
C VAL A 144 -12.68 3.63 12.57
N ALA A 145 -11.66 2.82 12.25
CA ALA A 145 -11.47 2.27 10.91
C ALA A 145 -12.65 1.38 10.50
N GLU A 146 -13.08 0.44 11.33
CA GLU A 146 -14.23 -0.43 11.05
C GLU A 146 -15.54 0.37 10.97
N LYS A 147 -15.70 1.44 11.75
CA LYS A 147 -16.87 2.32 11.64
C LYS A 147 -16.94 3.02 10.27
N ILE A 148 -15.81 3.40 9.69
CA ILE A 148 -15.72 4.17 8.44
C ILE A 148 -15.69 3.26 7.21
N PHE A 149 -14.87 2.20 7.24
CA PHE A 149 -14.55 1.36 6.09
C PHE A 149 -15.32 0.04 6.07
N GLN A 150 -15.84 -0.43 7.22
CA GLN A 150 -16.63 -1.65 7.35
C GLN A 150 -15.96 -2.87 6.68
N THR A 151 -14.66 -3.04 6.93
CA THR A 151 -13.83 -4.07 6.31
C THR A 151 -14.19 -5.49 6.76
N ASN A 152 -14.80 -5.62 7.95
CA ASN A 152 -15.11 -6.92 8.57
C ASN A 152 -13.86 -7.80 8.74
N TYR A 153 -12.72 -7.17 9.08
CA TYR A 153 -11.46 -7.88 9.32
C TYR A 153 -11.41 -8.44 10.75
N ASP A 154 -10.67 -9.54 10.94
CA ASP A 154 -10.42 -10.14 12.27
C ASP A 154 -9.15 -9.52 12.87
N TRP A 155 -9.31 -8.33 13.43
CA TRP A 155 -8.18 -7.51 13.85
C TRP A 155 -7.35 -8.14 14.96
N LYS A 156 -6.05 -8.31 14.71
CA LYS A 156 -5.05 -8.85 15.64
C LYS A 156 -3.85 -7.93 15.70
N VAL A 157 -3.26 -7.81 16.88
CA VAL A 157 -2.12 -6.92 17.13
C VAL A 157 -1.01 -7.71 17.80
N PHE A 158 0.17 -7.65 17.21
CA PHE A 158 1.36 -8.33 17.66
C PHE A 158 2.50 -7.33 17.88
N LEU A 159 3.13 -7.41 19.06
CA LEU A 159 4.39 -6.73 19.32
C LEU A 159 5.52 -7.73 19.08
N VAL A 160 6.37 -7.42 18.11
CA VAL A 160 7.49 -8.25 17.68
C VAL A 160 8.76 -7.79 18.38
N ASP A 161 9.47 -8.72 19.02
CA ASP A 161 10.77 -8.46 19.62
C ASP A 161 11.87 -8.45 18.55
N ASP A 162 12.04 -7.30 17.91
CA ASP A 162 13.03 -7.07 16.88
C ASP A 162 13.47 -5.59 16.91
N PRO A 163 14.78 -5.31 16.99
CA PRO A 163 15.33 -3.95 17.06
C PRO A 163 15.15 -3.13 15.78
N ASN A 164 14.70 -3.73 14.67
CA ASN A 164 14.42 -3.02 13.43
C ASN A 164 13.25 -2.04 13.59
N VAL A 165 13.40 -0.84 13.04
CA VAL A 165 12.35 0.18 13.02
C VAL A 165 11.36 -0.17 11.91
N ASN A 166 10.29 -0.86 12.29
CA ASN A 166 9.26 -1.32 11.36
C ASN A 166 7.86 -1.45 12.02
N ALA A 167 6.83 -1.40 11.18
CA ALA A 167 5.45 -1.77 11.48
C ALA A 167 4.76 -2.12 10.16
N CYS A 168 3.82 -3.05 10.19
CA CYS A 168 3.02 -3.39 9.02
C CYS A 168 1.60 -3.77 9.40
N CYS A 169 0.65 -3.56 8.49
CA CYS A 169 -0.70 -4.08 8.62
C CYS A 169 -1.09 -4.89 7.38
N TYR A 170 -1.28 -6.19 7.57
CA TYR A 170 -1.75 -7.06 6.50
C TYR A 170 -3.26 -6.93 6.32
N SER A 171 -3.70 -7.17 5.08
CA SER A 171 -5.12 -7.33 4.76
C SER A 171 -5.72 -8.45 5.62
N GLY A 172 -6.95 -8.28 6.09
CA GLY A 172 -7.51 -9.17 7.14
C GLY A 172 -7.25 -8.70 8.57
N GLY A 173 -6.57 -7.57 8.76
CA GLY A 173 -6.52 -6.84 10.02
C GLY A 173 -5.39 -7.26 10.96
N ILE A 174 -4.30 -7.83 10.44
CA ILE A 174 -3.19 -8.28 11.26
C ILE A 174 -2.11 -7.21 11.30
N ILE A 175 -1.93 -6.59 12.47
CA ILE A 175 -1.00 -5.49 12.72
C ILE A 175 0.23 -6.02 13.46
N PHE A 176 1.42 -5.74 12.92
CA PHE A 176 2.70 -5.96 13.60
C PHE A 176 3.37 -4.63 13.91
N VAL A 177 3.91 -4.54 15.12
CA VAL A 177 4.71 -3.41 15.59
C VAL A 177 6.01 -3.94 16.17
N TYR A 178 7.14 -3.39 15.76
CA TYR A 178 8.46 -3.90 16.16
C TYR A 178 8.99 -3.09 17.36
N THR A 179 9.74 -3.73 18.27
CA THR A 179 10.32 -3.04 19.44
C THR A 179 11.28 -1.92 19.03
N GLY A 180 11.95 -2.05 17.88
CA GLY A 180 12.74 -0.98 17.27
C GLY A 180 11.96 0.30 16.97
N LEU A 181 10.74 0.18 16.44
CA LEU A 181 9.87 1.35 16.23
C LEU A 181 9.52 2.05 17.56
N LEU A 182 9.27 1.28 18.62
CA LEU A 182 9.00 1.86 19.94
C LEU A 182 10.22 2.62 20.49
N ASN A 183 11.44 2.11 20.25
CA ASN A 183 12.67 2.81 20.60
C ASN A 183 12.83 4.12 19.80
N ALA A 184 12.51 4.10 18.50
CA ALA A 184 12.51 5.30 17.67
C ALA A 184 11.49 6.35 18.16
N ILE A 185 10.29 5.91 18.57
CA ILE A 185 9.27 6.79 19.14
C ILE A 185 9.73 7.41 20.46
N ASP A 186 10.38 6.63 21.33
CA ASP A 186 10.97 7.16 22.56
C ASP A 186 11.95 8.30 22.25
N LYS A 187 12.82 8.09 21.25
CA LYS A 187 13.75 9.10 20.75
C LYS A 187 13.04 10.32 20.13
N PHE A 188 11.95 10.14 19.37
CA PHE A 188 11.20 11.26 18.82
C PHE A 188 10.61 12.17 19.90
N VAL A 189 10.26 11.61 21.05
CA VAL A 189 9.81 12.41 22.20
C VAL A 189 10.97 13.15 22.85
N GLU A 190 12.12 12.49 23.01
CA GLU A 190 13.33 13.11 23.55
C GLU A 190 13.86 14.25 22.67
N ASP A 191 13.85 14.06 21.36
CA ASP A 191 14.30 15.03 20.36
C ASP A 191 13.26 16.15 20.11
N GLY A 192 12.08 16.08 20.75
CA GLY A 192 11.03 17.10 20.64
C GLY A 192 10.24 17.05 19.32
N HIS A 193 10.33 15.95 18.57
CA HIS A 193 9.50 15.72 17.37
C HIS A 193 8.04 15.46 17.72
N CYS A 194 7.75 14.96 18.92
CA CYS A 194 6.40 14.65 19.38
C CYS A 194 6.30 14.82 20.90
N LYS A 195 5.17 15.28 21.43
CA LYS A 195 4.98 15.44 22.89
C LYS A 195 4.59 14.14 23.56
N ASN A 196 4.00 13.21 22.80
CA ASN A 196 3.37 12.02 23.36
C ASN A 196 3.63 10.78 22.50
N LYS A 197 4.23 9.74 23.10
CA LYS A 197 4.50 8.44 22.47
C LYS A 197 3.27 7.82 21.80
N TYR A 198 2.09 8.01 22.36
CA TYR A 198 0.84 7.50 21.80
C TYR A 198 0.45 8.18 20.50
N ASN A 199 0.71 9.49 20.34
CA ASN A 199 0.44 10.21 19.10
C ASN A 199 1.42 9.79 17.99
N ALA A 200 2.71 9.64 18.34
CA ALA A 200 3.71 9.14 17.41
C ALA A 200 3.39 7.72 16.93
N LEU A 201 3.03 6.82 17.87
CA LEU A 201 2.62 5.46 17.50
C LEU A 201 1.33 5.46 16.67
N ALA A 202 0.35 6.29 17.02
CA ALA A 202 -0.90 6.40 16.26
C ALA A 202 -0.69 6.93 14.84
N THR A 203 0.30 7.79 14.62
CA THR A 203 0.68 8.27 13.28
C THR A 203 1.13 7.10 12.40
N VAL A 204 2.06 6.27 12.89
CA VAL A 204 2.62 5.14 12.13
C VAL A 204 1.60 4.02 11.96
N VAL A 205 0.94 3.60 13.05
CA VAL A 205 -0.08 2.53 12.98
C VAL A 205 -1.30 2.98 12.20
N GLY A 206 -1.69 4.25 12.27
CA GLY A 206 -2.78 4.81 11.46
C GLY A 206 -2.47 4.76 9.97
N HIS A 207 -1.23 5.05 9.58
CA HIS A 207 -0.75 4.90 8.20
C HIS A 207 -0.82 3.45 7.73
N GLU A 208 -0.34 2.49 8.53
CA GLU A 208 -0.42 1.06 8.21
C GLU A 208 -1.87 0.56 8.06
N ILE A 209 -2.75 0.95 8.98
CA ILE A 209 -4.19 0.66 8.86
C ILE A 209 -4.74 1.28 7.59
N GLY A 210 -4.30 2.50 7.24
CA GLY A 210 -4.62 3.18 5.99
C GLY A 210 -4.34 2.33 4.75
N HIS A 211 -3.16 1.70 4.67
CA HIS A 211 -2.84 0.76 3.59
C HIS A 211 -3.81 -0.42 3.52
N ALA A 212 -4.12 -1.03 4.66
CA ALA A 212 -4.96 -2.22 4.74
C ALA A 212 -6.43 -1.92 4.38
N VAL A 213 -6.98 -0.81 4.87
CA VAL A 213 -8.39 -0.43 4.61
C VAL A 213 -8.59 0.15 3.21
N ALA A 214 -7.57 0.83 2.66
CA ALA A 214 -7.57 1.27 1.27
C ALA A 214 -7.27 0.11 0.30
N LYS A 215 -6.88 -1.08 0.78
CA LYS A 215 -6.60 -2.26 -0.04
C LYS A 215 -5.49 -2.02 -1.08
N HIS A 216 -4.44 -1.26 -0.72
CA HIS A 216 -3.33 -0.94 -1.63
C HIS A 216 -2.60 -2.18 -2.17
N THR A 217 -2.41 -3.21 -1.34
CA THR A 217 -1.78 -4.46 -1.77
C THR A 217 -2.69 -5.23 -2.74
N PRO A 218 -3.97 -5.54 -2.40
CA PRO A 218 -4.92 -6.10 -3.38
C PRO A 218 -5.07 -5.30 -4.67
N GLU A 219 -5.08 -3.96 -4.60
CA GLU A 219 -5.13 -3.10 -5.78
C GLU A 219 -3.89 -3.30 -6.66
N THR A 220 -2.69 -3.28 -6.08
CA THR A 220 -1.44 -3.52 -6.81
C THR A 220 -1.45 -4.88 -7.49
N LEU A 221 -1.91 -5.91 -6.78
CA LEU A 221 -2.04 -7.28 -7.29
C LEU A 221 -3.10 -7.39 -8.39
N SER A 222 -4.12 -6.53 -8.39
CA SER A 222 -5.17 -6.51 -9.42
C SER A 222 -4.65 -6.14 -10.80
N PHE A 223 -3.51 -5.43 -10.87
CA PHE A 223 -2.85 -5.08 -12.13
C PHE A 223 -1.84 -6.14 -12.61
N LEU A 224 -1.46 -7.10 -11.77
CA LEU A 224 -0.48 -8.14 -12.12
C LEU A 224 -0.94 -9.04 -13.28
N PRO A 225 -2.20 -9.52 -13.34
CA PRO A 225 -2.71 -10.29 -14.47
C PRO A 225 -2.68 -9.51 -15.79
N LEU A 226 -2.82 -8.18 -15.77
CA LEU A 226 -2.70 -7.36 -16.98
C LEU A 226 -1.26 -7.37 -17.52
N LEU A 227 -0.27 -7.31 -16.62
CA LEU A 227 1.14 -7.49 -17.00
C LEU A 227 1.40 -8.90 -17.55
N ILE A 228 0.72 -9.92 -17.02
CA ILE A 228 0.79 -11.31 -17.50
C ILE A 228 0.08 -11.48 -18.86
N LEU A 229 -0.97 -10.70 -19.16
CA LEU A 229 -1.62 -10.74 -20.49
C LEU A 229 -0.71 -10.19 -21.60
N VAL A 230 0.11 -9.18 -21.28
CA VAL A 230 1.22 -8.73 -22.15
C VAL A 230 2.27 -9.84 -22.27
N ALA A 231 2.46 -10.60 -21.19
CA ALA A 231 3.38 -11.72 -21.12
C ALA A 231 2.89 -12.99 -21.85
N LEU A 232 1.59 -13.18 -22.08
CA LEU A 232 1.04 -14.31 -22.86
C LEU A 232 1.48 -14.30 -24.34
N PHE A 233 2.17 -13.23 -24.78
CA PHE A 233 3.00 -13.22 -25.98
C PHE A 233 4.39 -13.89 -25.82
N GLY A 234 4.68 -14.59 -24.70
CA GLY A 234 5.90 -15.40 -24.55
C GLY A 234 6.47 -15.74 -23.16
N LEU A 235 5.78 -15.54 -22.02
CA LEU A 235 6.27 -15.90 -20.68
C LEU A 235 5.59 -17.15 -20.12
N ASP A 236 6.41 -17.99 -19.50
CA ASP A 236 6.06 -19.29 -18.95
C ASP A 236 5.30 -19.18 -17.61
N ASN A 237 4.32 -20.05 -17.35
CA ASN A 237 3.40 -19.97 -16.21
C ASN A 237 4.08 -20.08 -14.82
N LYS A 238 5.31 -20.56 -14.76
CA LYS A 238 6.08 -20.70 -13.50
C LYS A 238 6.54 -19.39 -12.90
N PHE A 239 6.50 -18.29 -13.65
CA PHE A 239 6.91 -16.97 -13.17
C PHE A 239 5.83 -16.25 -12.35
N ILE A 240 4.57 -16.70 -12.39
CA ILE A 240 3.45 -16.00 -11.75
C ILE A 240 3.60 -15.93 -10.21
N PRO A 241 3.92 -17.03 -9.49
CA PRO A 241 4.14 -16.97 -8.04
C PRO A 241 5.32 -16.09 -7.64
N THR A 242 6.43 -16.15 -8.39
CA THR A 242 7.61 -15.31 -8.15
C THR A 242 7.32 -13.83 -8.41
N LEU A 243 6.52 -13.53 -9.45
CA LEU A 243 6.11 -12.18 -9.76
C LEU A 243 5.17 -11.62 -8.68
N PHE A 244 4.33 -12.46 -8.10
CA PHE A 244 3.47 -12.12 -6.98
C PHE A 244 4.30 -11.79 -5.72
N GLU A 245 5.24 -12.66 -5.35
CA GLU A 245 6.14 -12.44 -4.23
C GLU A 245 6.98 -11.15 -4.41
N TYR A 246 7.49 -10.94 -5.63
CA TYR A 246 8.19 -9.70 -5.96
C TYR A 246 7.29 -8.47 -5.85
N ALA A 247 6.02 -8.56 -6.29
CA ALA A 247 5.08 -7.45 -6.20
C ALA A 247 4.75 -7.05 -4.75
N LEU A 248 4.73 -8.02 -3.83
CA LEU A 248 4.56 -7.75 -2.39
C LEU A 248 5.78 -7.07 -1.76
N GLN A 249 6.96 -7.24 -2.35
CA GLN A 249 8.21 -6.60 -1.91
C GLN A 249 8.46 -5.24 -2.60
N LEU A 250 7.65 -4.88 -3.60
CA LEU A 250 7.79 -3.59 -4.25
C LEU A 250 7.37 -2.47 -3.29
N PRO A 251 8.13 -1.36 -3.25
CA PRO A 251 7.71 -0.20 -2.50
C PRO A 251 6.38 0.30 -3.06
N PHE A 252 5.51 0.77 -2.18
CA PHE A 252 4.22 1.31 -2.59
C PHE A 252 4.40 2.50 -3.53
N SER A 253 3.40 2.69 -4.39
CA SER A 253 3.38 3.88 -5.24
C SER A 253 3.29 5.13 -4.37
N ARG A 254 3.88 6.25 -4.84
CA ARG A 254 3.78 7.54 -4.12
C ARG A 254 2.33 7.98 -3.88
N MET A 255 1.41 7.52 -4.73
CA MET A 255 -0.01 7.78 -4.59
C MET A 255 -0.60 6.98 -3.42
N HIS A 256 -0.29 5.69 -3.31
CA HIS A 256 -0.72 4.84 -2.18
C HIS A 256 -0.16 5.37 -0.85
N GLU A 257 1.12 5.76 -0.82
CA GLU A 257 1.74 6.33 0.38
C GLU A 257 1.06 7.63 0.82
N SER A 258 0.80 8.55 -0.12
CA SER A 258 0.14 9.81 0.18
C SER A 258 -1.33 9.61 0.59
N GLU A 259 -2.01 8.59 0.07
CA GLU A 259 -3.36 8.25 0.48
C GLU A 259 -3.39 7.59 1.86
N ALA A 260 -2.46 6.69 2.15
CA ALA A 260 -2.31 6.08 3.47
C ALA A 260 -1.98 7.13 4.54
N ASP A 261 -1.16 8.15 4.22
CA ASP A 261 -0.95 9.31 5.10
C ASP A 261 -2.24 10.07 5.39
N HIS A 262 -3.04 10.34 4.35
CA HIS A 262 -4.29 11.09 4.52
C HIS A 262 -5.29 10.30 5.36
N ILE A 263 -5.50 9.03 5.03
CA ILE A 263 -6.39 8.13 5.77
C ILE A 263 -5.89 7.98 7.22
N GLY A 264 -4.60 7.71 7.41
CA GLY A 264 -3.99 7.54 8.72
C GLY A 264 -4.14 8.79 9.59
N LEU A 265 -3.95 9.99 9.03
CA LEU A 265 -4.16 11.25 9.72
C LEU A 265 -5.62 11.43 10.18
N MET A 266 -6.58 11.06 9.32
CA MET A 266 -8.01 11.15 9.64
C MET A 266 -8.45 10.10 10.67
N LEU A 267 -7.91 8.88 10.59
CA LEU A 267 -8.13 7.83 11.58
C LEU A 267 -7.55 8.24 12.94
N MET A 268 -6.33 8.79 12.96
CA MET A 268 -5.69 9.33 14.16
C MET A 268 -6.55 10.44 14.80
N ALA A 269 -7.04 11.39 14.00
CA ALA A 269 -7.93 12.44 14.45
C ALA A 269 -9.24 11.89 15.03
N ALA A 270 -9.91 10.99 14.31
CA ALA A 270 -11.16 10.34 14.76
C ALA A 270 -10.99 9.49 16.01
N ALA A 271 -9.82 8.88 16.17
CA ALA A 271 -9.44 8.13 17.36
C ALA A 271 -9.02 9.04 18.52
N CYS A 272 -9.06 10.37 18.37
CA CYS A 272 -8.74 11.38 19.40
C CYS A 272 -7.27 11.42 19.80
N TYR A 273 -6.38 11.21 18.83
CA TYR A 273 -4.96 11.53 18.92
C TYR A 273 -4.68 12.88 18.27
N ASP A 274 -3.55 13.53 18.57
CA ASP A 274 -3.24 14.87 18.06
C ASP A 274 -2.69 14.83 16.63
N PRO A 275 -3.48 15.14 15.57
CA PRO A 275 -3.01 15.04 14.19
C PRO A 275 -1.92 16.05 13.86
N THR A 276 -1.73 17.09 14.69
CA THR A 276 -0.74 18.15 14.43
C THR A 276 0.71 17.66 14.54
N GLU A 277 0.93 16.52 15.20
CA GLU A 277 2.27 15.94 15.40
C GLU A 277 2.72 15.05 14.25
N ALA A 278 1.81 14.61 13.37
CA ALA A 278 2.09 13.62 12.33
C ALA A 278 3.26 14.02 11.41
N ALA A 279 3.24 15.24 10.86
CA ALA A 279 4.31 15.74 9.98
C ALA A 279 5.68 15.76 10.67
N SER A 280 5.71 16.05 11.98
CA SER A 280 6.96 16.08 12.75
C SER A 280 7.49 14.68 13.07
N VAL A 281 6.58 13.71 13.31
CA VAL A 281 6.93 12.29 13.47
C VAL A 281 7.57 11.75 12.18
N TRP A 282 6.99 12.03 11.02
CA TRP A 282 7.57 11.62 9.72
C TRP A 282 8.93 12.26 9.45
N ARG A 283 9.11 13.52 9.84
CA ARG A 283 10.43 14.17 9.80
C ARG A 283 11.44 13.45 10.70
N GLY A 284 11.03 13.07 11.91
CA GLY A 284 11.86 12.26 12.82
C GLY A 284 12.25 10.92 12.21
N MET A 285 11.27 10.22 11.59
CA MET A 285 11.50 8.96 10.88
C MET A 285 12.54 9.10 9.76
N LYS A 286 12.41 10.15 8.94
CA LYS A 286 13.37 10.47 7.86
C LYS A 286 14.77 10.80 8.39
N ALA A 287 14.87 11.35 9.59
CA ALA A 287 16.14 11.69 10.21
C ALA A 287 16.88 10.48 10.80
N LEU A 288 16.20 9.34 10.96
CA LEU A 288 16.85 8.10 11.37
C LEU A 288 17.82 7.62 10.29
N LYS A 289 19.04 7.31 10.71
CA LYS A 289 20.05 6.64 9.89
C LYS A 289 20.40 5.33 10.56
N GLY A 290 20.41 4.24 9.80
CA GLY A 290 20.96 2.97 10.23
C GLY A 290 22.48 3.01 10.36
N GLU A 291 23.06 1.97 10.95
CA GLU A 291 24.50 1.87 11.21
C GLU A 291 25.36 1.96 9.93
N ASN A 292 24.82 1.51 8.80
CA ASN A 292 25.49 1.53 7.49
C ASN A 292 25.19 2.80 6.66
N GLY A 293 24.43 3.75 7.21
CA GLY A 293 23.97 4.94 6.49
C GLY A 293 22.69 4.73 5.66
N ASP A 294 22.21 3.49 5.55
CA ASP A 294 20.90 3.14 4.99
C ASP A 294 19.77 3.57 5.94
N GLY A 295 18.59 3.88 5.39
CA GLY A 295 17.42 4.26 6.18
C GLY A 295 16.81 3.09 6.97
N PRO A 296 15.84 3.37 7.86
CA PRO A 296 15.00 2.34 8.49
C PRO A 296 14.41 1.34 7.48
N GLU A 297 14.19 0.10 7.88
CA GLU A 297 13.47 -0.89 7.05
C GLU A 297 12.10 -0.35 6.62
N PHE A 298 11.38 0.28 7.55
CA PHE A 298 10.13 1.01 7.26
C PHE A 298 10.25 2.00 6.11
N MET A 299 11.37 2.73 6.01
CA MET A 299 11.60 3.73 4.95
C MET A 299 11.98 3.09 3.61
N SER A 300 12.33 1.80 3.60
CA SER A 300 12.60 1.04 2.38
C SER A 300 11.31 0.65 1.67
N THR A 301 10.26 0.31 2.43
CA THR A 301 8.92 -0.01 1.90
C THR A 301 8.03 1.23 1.78
N HIS A 302 8.20 2.21 2.69
CA HIS A 302 7.45 3.48 2.76
C HIS A 302 8.38 4.69 2.59
N PRO A 303 8.85 4.98 1.36
CA PRO A 303 9.73 6.12 1.14
C PRO A 303 8.98 7.43 1.44
N ALA A 304 9.41 8.16 2.47
CA ALA A 304 8.91 9.51 2.76
C ALA A 304 9.67 10.56 1.95
N ASP A 305 8.94 11.43 1.25
CA ASP A 305 9.49 12.59 0.55
C ASP A 305 8.99 13.91 1.19
N GLU A 306 9.62 15.04 0.83
CA GLU A 306 9.23 16.37 1.33
C GLU A 306 7.77 16.71 1.01
N ARG A 307 7.22 16.14 -0.07
CA ARG A 307 5.85 16.39 -0.48
C ARG A 307 4.86 15.72 0.46
N ARG A 308 5.12 14.49 0.91
CA ARG A 308 4.28 13.81 1.92
C ARG A 308 4.25 14.58 3.24
N GLU A 309 5.41 15.10 3.68
CA GLU A 309 5.47 15.95 4.88
C GLU A 309 4.63 17.22 4.72
N GLN A 310 4.69 17.85 3.55
CA GLN A 310 3.88 19.04 3.24
C GLN A 310 2.38 18.70 3.20
N ASN A 311 1.99 17.61 2.54
CA ASN A 311 0.60 17.18 2.46
C ASN A 311 -0.01 16.98 3.86
N LEU A 312 0.74 16.34 4.76
CA LEU A 312 0.30 16.17 6.15
C LEU A 312 0.04 17.51 6.83
N ARG A 313 0.93 18.50 6.66
CA ARG A 313 0.72 19.86 7.19
C ARG A 313 -0.54 20.51 6.62
N ASP A 314 -0.79 20.33 5.33
CA ASP A 314 -1.93 20.93 4.63
C ASP A 314 -3.26 20.27 5.07
N TRP A 315 -3.24 18.99 5.45
CA TRP A 315 -4.43 18.25 5.91
C TRP A 315 -4.69 18.36 7.41
N VAL A 316 -3.78 18.91 8.21
CA VAL A 316 -3.94 19.03 9.67
C VAL A 316 -5.22 19.78 10.04
N ASP A 317 -5.53 20.90 9.37
CA ASP A 317 -6.73 21.67 9.70
C ASP A 317 -8.02 20.87 9.45
N GLN A 318 -8.06 20.10 8.35
CA GLN A 318 -9.14 19.17 8.07
C GLN A 318 -9.25 18.09 9.15
N ALA A 319 -8.11 17.51 9.56
CA ALA A 319 -8.06 16.46 10.56
C ALA A 319 -8.52 16.95 11.94
N VAL A 320 -8.08 18.15 12.33
CA VAL A 320 -8.52 18.80 13.58
C VAL A 320 -10.02 19.06 13.57
N GLU A 321 -10.58 19.49 12.43
CA GLU A 321 -12.02 19.68 12.32
C GLU A 321 -12.80 18.35 12.35
N TYR A 322 -12.27 17.32 11.72
CA TYR A 322 -12.83 15.97 11.79
C TYR A 322 -12.82 15.41 13.21
N GLN A 323 -11.74 15.65 13.97
CA GLN A 323 -11.65 15.28 15.38
C GLN A 323 -12.73 15.96 16.26
N LYS A 324 -13.01 17.25 16.05
CA LYS A 324 -14.04 17.97 16.82
C LYS A 324 -15.44 17.43 16.59
N THR A 325 -15.73 16.99 15.37
CA THR A 325 -17.04 16.49 14.97
C THR A 325 -17.22 15.00 15.26
N ALA A 326 -16.14 14.27 15.53
CA ALA A 326 -16.19 12.87 15.91
C ALA A 326 -16.85 12.66 17.28
N SER A 327 -18.06 12.09 17.28
CA SER A 327 -18.84 11.80 18.50
C SER A 327 -18.07 11.00 19.55
N TRP A 328 -17.15 10.15 19.11
CA TRP A 328 -16.29 9.34 19.96
C TRP A 328 -15.32 10.18 20.80
N CYS A 329 -14.83 11.31 20.27
CA CYS A 329 -13.93 12.19 21.01
C CYS A 329 -14.64 12.99 22.08
N SER A 330 -15.85 13.48 21.78
CA SER A 330 -16.70 14.09 22.81
C SER A 330 -16.98 13.10 23.94
N ASP A 331 -17.45 11.88 23.62
CA ASP A 331 -17.77 10.86 24.63
C ASP A 331 -16.54 10.46 25.45
N MET A 332 -15.38 10.28 24.82
CA MET A 332 -14.14 9.96 25.54
C MET A 332 -13.69 11.11 26.47
N GLN A 333 -13.79 12.36 26.00
CA GLN A 333 -13.47 13.53 26.82
C GLN A 333 -14.44 13.67 28.01
N ASP A 334 -15.73 13.40 27.81
CA ASP A 334 -16.74 13.43 28.86
C ASP A 334 -16.46 12.37 29.93
N ARG A 335 -16.19 11.12 29.53
CA ARG A 335 -15.88 10.02 30.46
C ARG A 335 -14.59 10.26 31.24
N VAL A 336 -13.54 10.79 30.59
CA VAL A 336 -12.28 11.15 31.28
C VAL A 336 -12.52 12.27 32.28
N SER A 337 -13.29 13.30 31.90
CA SER A 337 -13.64 14.41 32.78
C SER A 337 -14.43 13.90 33.99
N GLU A 338 -15.39 12.99 33.79
CA GLU A 338 -16.13 12.37 34.88
C GLU A 338 -15.22 11.63 35.86
N ILE A 339 -14.29 10.80 35.39
CA ILE A 339 -13.33 10.08 36.24
C ILE A 339 -12.46 11.08 37.03
N ILE A 340 -11.98 12.14 36.39
CA ILE A 340 -11.20 13.19 37.06
C ILE A 340 -12.04 13.86 38.15
N PHE A 341 -13.27 14.28 37.84
CA PHE A 341 -14.17 14.91 38.81
C PHE A 341 -14.53 13.96 39.96
N GLN A 342 -14.75 12.67 39.70
CA GLN A 342 -14.97 11.67 40.75
C GLN A 342 -13.75 11.55 41.66
N ARG A 343 -12.54 11.44 41.11
CA ARG A 343 -11.29 11.40 41.91
C ARG A 343 -11.08 12.67 42.73
N VAL A 344 -11.37 13.85 42.16
CA VAL A 344 -11.28 15.13 42.87
C VAL A 344 -12.31 15.20 44.00
N ARG A 345 -13.56 14.76 43.77
CA ARG A 345 -14.60 14.70 44.80
C ARG A 345 -14.22 13.72 45.92
N GLN A 346 -13.72 12.54 45.59
CA GLN A 346 -13.25 11.55 46.58
C GLN A 346 -12.10 12.10 47.42
N ARG A 347 -11.11 12.78 46.81
CA ARG A 347 -10.02 13.44 47.54
C ARG A 347 -10.52 14.56 48.45
N ARG A 348 -11.46 15.39 48.00
CA ARG A 348 -12.06 16.44 48.85
C ARG A 348 -12.84 15.85 50.02
N ALA A 349 -13.59 14.77 49.80
CA ALA A 349 -14.33 14.09 50.84
C ALA A 349 -13.38 13.51 51.92
N THR A 350 -12.29 12.87 51.50
CA THR A 350 -11.27 12.34 52.43
C THR A 350 -10.57 13.45 53.21
N VAL A 351 -10.13 14.53 52.56
CA VAL A 351 -9.50 15.69 53.24
C VAL A 351 -10.44 16.34 54.26
N ASN A 352 -11.73 16.50 53.93
CA ASN A 352 -12.70 17.04 54.87
C ASN A 352 -12.93 16.12 56.08
N THR A 353 -12.88 14.80 55.90
CA THR A 353 -13.00 13.85 57.03
C THR A 353 -11.77 13.84 57.93
N THR A 354 -10.55 13.91 57.38
CA THR A 354 -9.32 14.01 58.20
C THR A 354 -9.27 15.32 58.94
N HIS A 355 -9.58 16.45 58.29
CA HIS A 355 -9.54 17.75 58.95
C HIS A 355 -10.61 17.87 60.05
N ALA A 356 -11.82 17.33 59.82
CA ALA A 356 -12.85 17.28 60.86
C ALA A 356 -12.47 16.36 62.04
N ALA A 357 -11.81 15.23 61.77
CA ALA A 357 -11.33 14.32 62.80
C ALA A 357 -10.18 14.93 63.63
N GLU A 358 -9.23 15.61 62.99
CA GLU A 358 -8.15 16.35 63.64
C GLU A 358 -8.69 17.49 64.50
N MET A 359 -9.63 18.29 63.96
CA MET A 359 -10.24 19.39 64.70
C MET A 359 -11.02 18.88 65.92
N LYS A 360 -11.73 17.76 65.79
CA LYS A 360 -12.43 17.11 66.89
C LYS A 360 -11.44 16.62 67.97
N ALA A 361 -10.34 15.98 67.57
CA ALA A 361 -9.32 15.51 68.51
C ALA A 361 -8.66 16.68 69.28
N ILE A 362 -8.45 17.82 68.62
CA ILE A 362 -7.95 19.05 69.26
C ILE A 362 -8.98 19.60 70.26
N LEU A 363 -10.25 19.68 69.87
CA LEU A 363 -11.36 20.12 70.74
C LEU A 363 -11.52 19.22 71.97
N ASP A 364 -11.52 17.90 71.78
CA ASP A 364 -11.65 16.92 72.86
C ASP A 364 -10.49 17.04 73.85
N LYS A 365 -9.26 17.28 73.36
CA LYS A 365 -8.07 17.52 74.18
C LYS A 365 -8.17 18.84 74.97
N MET A 366 -8.61 19.93 74.34
CA MET A 366 -8.82 21.21 75.03
C MET A 366 -9.88 21.11 76.13
N GLN A 367 -10.94 20.34 75.91
CA GLN A 367 -11.99 20.13 76.91
C GLN A 367 -11.51 19.28 78.09
N THR A 368 -10.64 18.30 77.86
CA THR A 368 -10.04 17.49 78.94
C THR A 368 -9.03 18.29 79.75
N GLU A 369 -8.25 19.17 79.11
CA GLU A 369 -7.30 20.08 79.77
C GLU A 369 -8.00 21.17 80.61
N GLN A 370 -9.23 21.56 80.28
CA GLN A 370 -10.01 22.52 81.08
C GLN A 370 -10.72 21.89 82.30
N GLN A 371 -10.80 20.56 82.38
CA GLN A 371 -11.45 19.84 83.47
C GLN A 371 -10.45 19.32 84.53
N GLN A 372 -9.15 19.51 84.32
CA GLN A 372 -8.08 19.28 85.29
C GLN A 372 -7.64 20.61 85.90
#